data_AF-A0A2A4RAI2-F1
#
_entry.id   AF-A0A2A4RAI2-F1
#
_cell.length_a   1.000
_cell.length_b   1.000
_cell.length_c   1.000
_cell.angle_alpha   90.00
_cell.angle_beta   90.00
_cell.angle_gamma   90.00
#
_symmetry.space_group_name_H-M   'P 1'
#
loop_
_entity.id
_entity.type
_entity.pdbx_description
1 polymer ?
#
loop_
_entity_poly.entity_id
_entity_poly.type
_entity_poly.pdbx_seq_one_letter_code
_entity_poly.pdbx_strand_id
1 'polypeptide(L)'
;MVIAGSVNIAHAAGDAEAGAKTFKKCGACHKIGEGAKNSTGPVLTGVIGRQAGTFEGYRYGKSTKAAGEKGLIWSEDLVFEYLENPRNFLRVYLETRKAKSKMKFKLKKEKDRRNVAAYLATFSQKDSIAPKITPEKTSLKADGGTITDFAGKICVTNDSDTTLLFVAEASNGKRSNKALAPKQTHCIASADANGTIGVFENEDALEGCSRLAKTGTPERLVSYTPFDNCAWGS
;
A
#
# COMPACT_ATOMS: atom_id res chain seq x y z
N MET A 1 22.39 -25.08 21.48
CA MET A 1 21.23 -24.23 21.82
C MET A 1 21.60 -22.80 21.44
N VAL A 2 21.25 -22.36 20.23
CA VAL A 2 21.47 -20.98 19.77
C VAL A 2 20.09 -20.40 19.53
N ILE A 3 19.63 -19.56 20.47
CA ILE A 3 18.36 -18.84 20.33
C ILE A 3 18.65 -17.68 19.39
N ALA A 4 18.31 -17.83 18.12
CA ALA A 4 18.25 -16.72 17.18
C ALA A 4 17.04 -15.85 17.55
N GLY A 5 17.28 -14.81 18.34
CA GLY A 5 16.28 -13.79 18.63
C GLY A 5 16.02 -12.96 17.38
N SER A 6 14.82 -13.07 16.82
CA SER A 6 14.34 -12.14 15.79
C SER A 6 14.22 -10.75 16.40
N VAL A 7 15.13 -9.85 16.03
CA VAL A 7 15.01 -8.43 16.33
C VAL A 7 13.90 -7.88 15.45
N ASN A 8 12.69 -7.76 16.01
CA ASN A 8 11.64 -6.94 15.42
C ASN A 8 12.07 -5.48 15.52
N ILE A 9 12.66 -4.94 14.45
CA ILE A 9 12.86 -3.50 14.30
C ILE A 9 11.48 -2.92 13.99
N ALA A 10 10.70 -2.64 15.03
CA ALA A 10 9.55 -1.76 14.93
C ALA A 10 10.05 -0.39 14.50
N HIS A 11 9.90 -0.06 13.22
CA HIS A 11 10.17 1.29 12.72
C HIS A 11 9.22 2.26 13.42
N ALA A 12 9.76 3.16 14.24
CA ALA A 12 8.96 4.17 14.92
C ALA A 12 8.20 5.04 13.89
N ALA A 13 6.88 5.12 14.05
CA ALA A 13 6.02 5.98 13.24
C ALA A 13 6.49 7.45 13.31
N GLY A 14 6.38 8.17 12.19
CA GLY A 14 6.76 9.58 12.13
C GLY A 14 5.78 10.51 12.88
N ASP A 15 6.28 11.64 13.37
CA ASP A 15 5.48 12.69 14.00
C ASP A 15 5.10 13.74 12.95
N ALA A 16 3.80 13.82 12.61
CA ALA A 16 3.27 14.73 11.60
C ALA A 16 3.36 16.22 12.01
N GLU A 17 3.25 16.56 13.29
CA GLU A 17 3.36 17.95 13.76
C GLU A 17 4.81 18.44 13.64
N ALA A 18 5.78 17.60 14.05
CA ALA A 18 7.20 17.85 13.80
C ALA A 18 7.52 17.83 12.29
N GLY A 19 6.79 17.03 11.53
CA GLY A 19 6.84 16.96 10.07
C GLY A 19 6.44 18.28 9.42
N ALA A 20 5.35 18.91 9.89
CA ALA A 20 4.90 20.22 9.42
C ALA A 20 5.98 21.29 9.60
N LYS A 21 6.67 21.28 10.75
CA LYS A 21 7.80 22.19 11.03
C LYS A 21 8.96 21.94 10.07
N THR A 22 9.28 20.67 9.80
CA THR A 22 10.36 20.29 8.88
C THR A 22 10.01 20.60 7.42
N PHE A 23 8.75 20.45 7.03
CA PHE A 23 8.23 20.72 5.69
C PHE A 23 8.43 22.17 5.25
N LYS A 24 8.61 23.11 6.19
CA LYS A 24 9.01 24.50 5.86
C LYS A 24 10.24 24.56 4.95
N LYS A 25 11.16 23.58 5.05
CA LYS A 25 12.33 23.43 4.16
C LYS A 25 11.95 23.10 2.70
N CYS A 26 10.77 22.51 2.48
CA CYS A 26 10.23 22.13 1.18
C CYS A 26 9.40 23.26 0.55
N GLY A 27 8.87 24.19 1.36
CA GLY A 27 7.90 25.21 0.97
C GLY A 27 8.36 26.22 -0.08
N ALA A 28 9.68 26.35 -0.29
CA ALA A 28 10.25 27.19 -1.36
C ALA A 28 9.93 26.60 -2.75
N CYS A 29 9.98 25.28 -2.89
CA CYS A 29 9.77 24.60 -4.17
C CYS A 29 8.38 24.00 -4.30
N HIS A 30 7.79 23.57 -3.19
CA HIS A 30 6.54 22.82 -3.17
C HIS A 30 5.46 23.55 -2.40
N LYS A 31 4.22 23.37 -2.85
CA LYS A 31 3.01 23.83 -2.16
C LYS A 31 2.16 22.61 -1.79
N ILE A 32 1.39 22.74 -0.72
CA ILE A 32 0.54 21.69 -0.16
C ILE A 32 -0.71 22.33 0.44
N GLY A 33 -1.80 21.57 0.48
CA GLY A 33 -3.11 22.03 0.94
C GLY A 33 -4.02 22.49 -0.19
N GLU A 34 -5.18 23.02 0.20
CA GLU A 34 -6.22 23.51 -0.69
C GLU A 34 -5.72 24.68 -1.56
N GLY A 35 -6.08 24.67 -2.85
CA GLY A 35 -5.69 25.72 -3.80
C GLY A 35 -4.19 25.78 -4.13
N ALA A 36 -3.39 24.80 -3.69
CA ALA A 36 -1.96 24.75 -3.97
C ALA A 36 -1.67 24.69 -5.49
N LYS A 37 -0.67 25.46 -5.93
CA LYS A 37 -0.24 25.55 -7.34
C LYS A 37 1.19 25.05 -7.51
N ASN A 38 1.47 24.51 -8.69
CA ASN A 38 2.82 24.10 -9.08
C ASN A 38 3.78 25.29 -9.03
N SER A 39 5.02 25.02 -8.63
CA SER A 39 6.10 26.01 -8.57
C SER A 39 7.39 25.36 -9.12
N THR A 40 8.55 25.59 -8.49
CA THR A 40 9.80 24.90 -8.83
C THR A 40 9.63 23.38 -8.78
N GLY A 41 8.86 22.88 -7.81
CA GLY A 41 8.40 21.50 -7.70
C GLY A 41 6.88 21.36 -7.90
N PRO A 42 6.39 20.12 -8.10
CA PRO A 42 4.96 19.84 -8.16
C PRO A 42 4.29 20.08 -6.80
N VAL A 43 2.97 20.25 -6.80
CA VAL A 43 2.16 20.21 -5.58
C VAL A 43 2.28 18.83 -4.91
N LEU A 44 2.35 18.85 -3.58
CA LEU A 44 2.51 17.64 -2.76
C LEU A 44 1.23 17.18 -2.06
N THR A 45 0.12 17.91 -2.23
CA THR A 45 -1.22 17.44 -1.84
C THR A 45 -1.51 16.12 -2.57
N GLY A 46 -1.93 15.08 -1.86
CA GLY A 46 -2.19 13.77 -2.44
C GLY A 46 -0.95 13.08 -3.01
N VAL A 47 0.25 13.30 -2.44
CA VAL A 47 1.46 12.66 -2.96
C VAL A 47 1.58 11.20 -2.55
N ILE A 48 1.24 10.86 -1.30
CA ILE A 48 1.19 9.46 -0.85
C ILE A 48 0.03 8.76 -1.58
N GLY A 49 0.29 7.57 -2.13
CA GLY A 49 -0.59 6.81 -3.00
C GLY A 49 -0.54 7.22 -4.48
N ARG A 50 0.13 8.32 -4.84
CA ARG A 50 0.19 8.80 -6.21
C ARG A 50 1.36 8.20 -6.97
N GLN A 51 1.12 7.81 -8.22
CA GLN A 51 2.17 7.43 -9.16
C GLN A 51 3.19 8.57 -9.35
N ALA A 52 4.47 8.23 -9.43
CA ALA A 52 5.51 9.23 -9.61
C ALA A 52 5.42 9.90 -10.98
N GLY A 53 5.62 11.21 -11.01
CA GLY A 53 5.72 11.94 -12.28
C GLY A 53 4.38 12.29 -12.95
N THR A 54 3.26 12.20 -12.23
CA THR A 54 1.91 12.34 -12.81
C THR A 54 1.10 13.54 -12.35
N PHE A 55 1.59 14.39 -11.42
CA PHE A 55 0.82 15.56 -10.99
C PHE A 55 0.56 16.51 -12.16
N GLU A 56 -0.70 16.87 -12.34
CA GLU A 56 -1.17 17.63 -13.49
C GLU A 56 -0.49 19.00 -13.59
N GLY A 57 -0.21 19.42 -14.82
CA GLY A 57 0.38 20.72 -15.12
C GLY A 57 1.85 20.90 -14.69
N TYR A 58 2.51 19.88 -14.12
CA TYR A 58 3.93 19.95 -13.77
C TYR A 58 4.83 19.25 -14.80
N ARG A 59 5.91 19.92 -15.22
CA ARG A 59 6.86 19.38 -16.20
C ARG A 59 7.96 18.55 -15.53
N TYR A 60 7.69 17.26 -15.33
CA TYR A 60 8.63 16.30 -14.75
C TYR A 60 9.89 16.05 -15.61
N GLY A 61 10.96 15.59 -14.97
CA GLY A 61 12.14 15.06 -15.65
C GLY A 61 11.91 13.66 -16.19
N LYS A 62 12.69 13.25 -17.21
CA LYS A 62 12.56 11.93 -17.86
C LYS A 62 12.63 10.78 -16.85
N SER A 63 13.56 10.81 -15.91
CA SER A 63 13.72 9.73 -14.93
C SER A 63 12.56 9.61 -13.94
N THR A 64 11.99 10.72 -13.46
CA THR A 64 10.84 10.62 -12.56
C THR A 64 9.61 10.06 -13.26
N LYS A 65 9.40 10.41 -14.54
CA LYS A 65 8.32 9.83 -15.36
C LYS A 65 8.55 8.34 -15.61
N ALA A 66 9.75 7.97 -16.05
CA ALA A 66 10.12 6.58 -16.25
C ALA A 66 9.98 5.73 -14.97
N ALA A 67 10.26 6.31 -13.79
CA ALA A 67 10.06 5.60 -12.53
C ALA A 67 8.56 5.34 -12.28
N GLY A 68 7.70 6.33 -12.53
CA GLY A 68 6.26 6.14 -12.50
C GLY A 68 5.76 5.10 -13.50
N GLU A 69 6.25 5.13 -14.75
CA GLU A 69 5.93 4.16 -15.80
C GLU A 69 6.38 2.73 -15.43
N LYS A 70 7.48 2.59 -14.69
CA LYS A 70 7.95 1.31 -14.11
C LYS A 70 7.14 0.86 -12.88
N GLY A 71 6.17 1.66 -12.42
CA GLY A 71 5.28 1.30 -11.31
C GLY A 71 5.58 1.99 -9.97
N LEU A 72 6.40 3.06 -9.94
CA LEU A 72 6.67 3.77 -8.69
C LEU A 72 5.41 4.50 -8.20
N ILE A 73 4.82 3.99 -7.13
CA ILE A 73 3.77 4.65 -6.35
C ILE A 73 4.38 5.17 -5.05
N TRP A 74 4.14 6.42 -4.69
CA TRP A 74 4.73 7.00 -3.48
C TRP A 74 4.06 6.46 -2.22
N SER A 75 4.78 5.68 -1.43
CA SER A 75 4.44 5.39 -0.03
C SER A 75 5.22 6.29 0.93
N GLU A 76 4.89 6.26 2.23
CA GLU A 76 5.67 6.97 3.25
C GLU A 76 7.13 6.50 3.27
N ASP A 77 7.36 5.19 3.18
CA ASP A 77 8.70 4.59 3.15
C ASP A 77 9.50 5.02 1.92
N LEU A 78 8.86 5.02 0.74
CA LEU A 78 9.54 5.43 -0.49
C LEU A 78 9.83 6.93 -0.51
N VAL A 79 8.96 7.75 0.10
CA VAL A 79 9.26 9.17 0.33
C VAL A 79 10.43 9.32 1.30
N PHE A 80 10.43 8.58 2.41
CA PHE A 80 11.52 8.55 3.37
C PHE A 80 12.86 8.22 2.71
N GLU A 81 12.92 7.20 1.87
CA GLU A 81 14.14 6.84 1.12
C GLU A 81 14.52 7.91 0.10
N TYR A 82 13.55 8.38 -0.68
CA TYR A 82 13.78 9.37 -1.73
C TYR A 82 14.37 10.67 -1.18
N LEU A 83 13.90 11.13 -0.02
CA LEU A 83 14.34 12.39 0.60
C LEU A 83 15.83 12.38 1.00
N GLU A 84 16.44 11.22 1.21
CA GLU A 84 17.86 11.15 1.57
C GLU A 84 18.78 11.62 0.43
N ASN A 85 18.43 11.15 -0.78
CA ASN A 85 19.16 11.40 -1.99
C ASN A 85 18.30 11.08 -3.23
N PRO A 86 17.49 12.06 -3.71
CA PRO A 86 16.58 11.86 -4.83
C PRO A 86 17.23 11.31 -6.09
N ARG A 87 18.46 11.73 -6.38
CA ARG A 87 19.21 11.26 -7.55
C ARG A 87 19.62 9.81 -7.38
N ASN A 88 20.11 9.42 -6.20
CA ASN A 88 20.54 8.05 -5.96
C ASN A 88 19.35 7.10 -5.97
N PHE A 89 18.25 7.47 -5.31
CA PHE A 89 17.02 6.72 -5.32
C PHE A 89 16.57 6.39 -6.75
N LEU A 90 16.46 7.38 -7.63
CA LEU A 90 16.07 7.14 -9.02
C LEU A 90 17.07 6.28 -9.81
N ARG A 91 18.36 6.32 -9.47
CA ARG A 91 19.37 5.46 -10.12
C ARG A 91 19.22 4.01 -9.71
N VAL A 92 18.94 3.76 -8.44
CA VAL A 92 18.71 2.42 -7.90
C VAL A 92 17.39 1.87 -8.44
N TYR A 93 16.29 2.61 -8.29
CA TYR A 93 14.96 2.17 -8.71
C TYR A 93 14.88 1.86 -10.22
N LEU A 94 15.52 2.68 -11.05
CA LEU A 94 15.57 2.48 -12.51
C LEU A 94 16.77 1.66 -12.97
N GLU A 95 17.60 1.17 -12.06
CA GLU A 95 18.80 0.38 -12.36
C GLU A 95 19.72 1.05 -13.40
N THR A 96 19.83 2.39 -13.36
CA THR A 96 20.59 3.16 -14.34
C THR A 96 21.33 4.35 -13.74
N ARG A 97 22.64 4.41 -13.97
CA ARG A 97 23.50 5.54 -13.53
C ARG A 97 23.16 6.86 -14.24
N LYS A 98 22.43 6.80 -15.36
CA LYS A 98 22.02 7.96 -16.16
C LYS A 98 20.82 8.70 -15.57
N ALA A 99 20.13 8.12 -14.57
CA ALA A 99 18.97 8.76 -13.96
C ALA A 99 19.33 10.10 -13.30
N LYS A 100 18.45 11.09 -13.47
CA LYS A 100 18.60 12.45 -12.94
C LYS A 100 17.33 12.85 -12.19
N SER A 101 17.49 13.40 -10.99
CA SER A 101 16.40 14.12 -10.30
C SER A 101 16.54 15.62 -10.55
N LYS A 102 15.40 16.30 -10.74
CA LYS A 102 15.33 17.77 -10.73
C LYS A 102 15.38 18.33 -9.31
N MET A 103 14.99 17.53 -8.30
CA MET A 103 15.12 17.89 -6.91
C MET A 103 16.57 17.65 -6.43
N LYS A 104 17.28 18.73 -6.10
CA LYS A 104 18.66 18.67 -5.59
C LYS A 104 18.72 18.58 -4.05
N PHE A 105 17.67 19.02 -3.37
CA PHE A 105 17.58 19.03 -1.92
C PHE A 105 17.68 17.61 -1.35
N LYS A 106 18.32 17.50 -0.17
CA LYS A 106 18.47 16.25 0.56
C LYS A 106 18.16 16.51 2.03
N LEU A 107 17.42 15.60 2.64
CA LEU A 107 17.12 15.63 4.07
C LEU A 107 17.85 14.45 4.73
N LYS A 108 18.99 14.73 5.38
CA LYS A 108 19.88 13.68 5.89
C LYS A 108 19.39 13.03 7.17
N LYS A 109 18.82 13.82 8.07
CA LYS A 109 18.35 13.34 9.36
C LYS A 109 17.17 12.38 9.14
N GLU A 110 17.32 11.16 9.63
CA GLU A 110 16.32 10.10 9.49
C GLU A 110 14.98 10.50 10.10
N LYS A 111 15.01 10.98 11.35
CA LYS A 111 13.82 11.47 12.06
C LYS A 111 13.08 12.55 11.28
N ASP A 112 13.80 13.53 10.74
CA ASP A 112 13.20 14.59 9.90
C ASP A 112 12.50 14.01 8.67
N ARG A 113 13.10 12.99 8.02
CA ARG A 113 12.50 12.33 6.85
C ARG A 113 11.22 11.58 7.21
N ARG A 114 11.23 10.78 8.27
CA ARG A 114 10.06 10.03 8.75
C ARG A 114 8.93 10.99 9.11
N ASN A 115 9.24 12.06 9.83
CA ASN A 115 8.27 13.08 10.20
C ASN A 115 7.66 13.78 8.98
N VAL A 116 8.46 14.12 7.96
CA VAL A 116 7.94 14.72 6.72
C VAL A 116 7.07 13.73 5.94
N ALA A 117 7.43 12.45 5.87
CA ALA A 117 6.61 11.44 5.23
C ALA A 117 5.24 11.33 5.91
N ALA A 118 5.22 11.25 7.26
CA ALA A 118 3.99 11.23 8.05
C ALA A 118 3.15 12.51 7.85
N TYR A 119 3.79 13.68 7.80
CA TYR A 119 3.08 14.94 7.50
C TYR A 119 2.46 14.93 6.11
N LEU A 120 3.17 14.45 5.08
CA LEU A 120 2.65 14.36 3.72
C LEU A 120 1.44 13.42 3.63
N ALA A 121 1.44 12.33 4.40
CA ALA A 121 0.32 11.40 4.48
C ALA A 121 -0.98 12.08 4.96
N THR A 122 -0.89 13.09 5.83
CA THR A 122 -2.07 13.87 6.28
C THR A 122 -2.75 14.68 5.17
N PHE A 123 -2.08 14.90 4.04
CA PHE A 123 -2.61 15.60 2.86
C PHE A 123 -2.97 14.67 1.71
N SER A 124 -2.89 13.36 1.93
CA SER A 124 -3.36 12.36 0.99
C SER A 124 -4.68 11.79 1.49
N GLN A 125 -5.72 11.91 0.67
CA GLN A 125 -6.96 11.18 0.91
C GLN A 125 -6.65 9.68 0.89
N LYS A 126 -7.10 8.95 1.91
CA LYS A 126 -7.15 7.48 1.89
C LYS A 126 -7.91 6.96 0.66
N ASP A 127 -8.81 7.77 0.09
CA ASP A 127 -9.68 7.45 -1.04
C ASP A 127 -9.05 7.68 -2.43
N SER A 128 -7.83 8.24 -2.52
CA SER A 128 -7.11 8.43 -3.79
C SER A 128 -6.35 7.17 -4.26
N ILE A 129 -6.52 6.04 -3.55
CA ILE A 129 -5.80 4.78 -3.79
C ILE A 129 -6.43 3.96 -4.94
N ALA A 130 -7.50 4.42 -5.57
CA ALA A 130 -8.01 3.79 -6.78
C ALA A 130 -7.21 4.24 -8.03
N PRO A 131 -6.29 3.43 -8.59
CA PRO A 131 -5.94 3.60 -9.99
C PRO A 131 -7.23 3.54 -10.81
N LYS A 132 -7.41 4.49 -11.74
CA LYS A 132 -8.46 4.42 -12.75
C LYS A 132 -8.20 3.18 -13.62
N ILE A 133 -8.76 2.04 -13.22
CA ILE A 133 -8.82 0.85 -14.06
C ILE A 133 -10.12 0.95 -14.86
N THR A 134 -9.99 1.28 -16.14
CA THR A 134 -11.03 1.02 -17.14
C THR A 134 -11.28 -0.50 -17.18
N PRO A 135 -12.53 -0.96 -17.05
CA PRO A 135 -12.83 -2.38 -16.96
C PRO A 135 -12.67 -3.02 -18.33
N GLU A 136 -11.64 -3.84 -18.51
CA GLU A 136 -11.67 -4.85 -19.55
C GLU A 136 -12.35 -6.11 -18.99
N LYS A 137 -13.43 -6.48 -19.67
CA LYS A 137 -14.33 -7.58 -19.31
C LYS A 137 -13.59 -8.92 -19.30
N THR A 138 -13.53 -9.56 -18.14
CA THR A 138 -13.73 -11.01 -18.06
C THR A 138 -14.78 -11.29 -17.00
N SER A 139 -15.92 -11.79 -17.47
CA SER A 139 -17.09 -12.12 -16.67
C SER A 139 -16.80 -13.30 -15.73
N LEU A 140 -16.87 -13.05 -14.42
CA LEU A 140 -17.03 -14.10 -13.42
C LEU A 140 -18.21 -13.74 -12.52
N LYS A 141 -19.11 -14.70 -12.36
CA LYS A 141 -20.46 -14.53 -11.81
C LYS A 141 -20.39 -14.24 -10.30
N ALA A 142 -21.09 -13.17 -9.89
CA ALA A 142 -21.31 -12.83 -8.50
C ALA A 142 -22.41 -13.72 -7.90
N ASP A 143 -22.04 -14.56 -6.95
CA ASP A 143 -22.89 -15.22 -5.98
C ASP A 143 -22.97 -14.32 -4.72
N GLY A 144 -23.78 -13.27 -4.82
CA GLY A 144 -24.05 -12.29 -3.76
C GLY A 144 -24.99 -12.82 -2.67
N GLY A 145 -24.64 -13.93 -2.01
CA GLY A 145 -25.39 -14.46 -0.87
C GLY A 145 -24.87 -13.92 0.46
N THR A 146 -25.76 -13.46 1.35
CA THR A 146 -25.46 -13.19 2.76
C THR A 146 -25.23 -14.52 3.47
N ILE A 147 -23.97 -14.95 3.59
CA ILE A 147 -23.62 -16.18 4.31
C ILE A 147 -23.74 -15.90 5.81
N THR A 148 -24.72 -16.52 6.48
CA THR A 148 -24.92 -16.41 7.94
C THR A 148 -24.56 -17.68 8.70
N ASP A 149 -24.18 -18.76 7.99
CA ASP A 149 -23.74 -20.03 8.58
C ASP A 149 -22.24 -20.26 8.32
N PHE A 150 -21.44 -20.04 9.37
CA PHE A 150 -19.99 -20.20 9.37
C PHE A 150 -19.51 -21.50 10.03
N ALA A 151 -20.42 -22.30 10.59
CA ALA A 151 -20.06 -23.49 11.35
C ALA A 151 -19.28 -24.48 10.47
N GLY A 152 -18.15 -24.98 10.97
CA GLY A 152 -17.27 -25.89 10.24
C GLY A 152 -16.67 -25.31 8.96
N LYS A 153 -16.60 -23.97 8.83
CA LYS A 153 -16.05 -23.29 7.66
C LYS A 153 -15.02 -22.25 8.08
N ILE A 154 -13.97 -22.13 7.28
CA ILE A 154 -13.07 -20.98 7.28
C ILE A 154 -13.68 -19.97 6.32
N CYS A 155 -13.94 -18.77 6.81
CA CYS A 155 -14.61 -17.73 6.04
C CYS A 155 -13.86 -16.41 6.12
N VAL A 156 -13.88 -15.66 5.02
CA VAL A 156 -13.35 -14.31 4.94
C VAL A 156 -14.33 -13.40 4.25
N THR A 157 -14.53 -12.20 4.79
CA THR A 157 -15.26 -11.12 4.13
C THR A 157 -14.29 -10.02 3.76
N ASN A 158 -14.40 -9.54 2.53
CA ASN A 158 -13.68 -8.37 2.09
C ASN A 158 -14.42 -7.10 2.55
N ASP A 159 -13.96 -6.50 3.64
CA ASP A 159 -14.49 -5.24 4.13
C ASP A 159 -13.84 -4.01 3.55
N SER A 160 -12.72 -4.19 2.86
CA SER A 160 -12.01 -3.14 2.13
C SER A 160 -12.85 -2.61 0.98
N ASP A 161 -12.34 -1.54 0.37
CA ASP A 161 -12.96 -0.79 -0.72
C ASP A 161 -12.56 -1.31 -2.11
N THR A 162 -11.66 -2.29 -2.20
CA THR A 162 -11.16 -2.84 -3.47
C THR A 162 -11.44 -4.33 -3.61
N THR A 163 -11.54 -4.81 -4.85
CA THR A 163 -11.57 -6.26 -5.13
C THR A 163 -10.18 -6.85 -4.91
N LEU A 164 -10.10 -7.95 -4.17
CA LEU A 164 -8.84 -8.65 -3.87
C LEU A 164 -9.00 -10.14 -4.10
N LEU A 165 -7.90 -10.82 -4.39
CA LEU A 165 -7.85 -12.28 -4.44
C LEU A 165 -7.64 -12.83 -3.04
N PHE A 166 -8.60 -13.61 -2.56
CA PHE A 166 -8.49 -14.33 -1.30
C PHE A 166 -8.17 -15.79 -1.58
N VAL A 167 -7.31 -16.36 -0.76
CA VAL A 167 -6.92 -17.76 -0.78
C VAL A 167 -7.18 -18.33 0.60
N ALA A 168 -8.18 -19.20 0.75
CA ALA A 168 -8.45 -19.90 2.00
C ALA A 168 -7.87 -21.32 1.93
N GLU A 169 -7.20 -21.74 3.00
CA GLU A 169 -6.61 -23.08 3.13
C GLU A 169 -6.91 -23.68 4.51
N ALA A 170 -7.50 -24.87 4.53
CA ALA A 170 -7.72 -25.66 5.74
C ALA A 170 -6.47 -26.50 6.07
N SER A 171 -6.27 -26.82 7.35
CA SER A 171 -5.10 -27.61 7.78
C SER A 171 -4.98 -28.99 7.13
N ASN A 172 -6.08 -29.59 6.69
CA ASN A 172 -6.10 -30.82 5.90
C ASN A 172 -5.70 -30.67 4.42
N GLY A 173 -5.27 -29.49 3.98
CA GLY A 173 -4.82 -29.20 2.62
C GLY A 173 -5.93 -28.80 1.65
N LYS A 174 -7.19 -28.71 2.08
CA LYS A 174 -8.27 -28.18 1.23
C LYS A 174 -8.08 -26.68 1.03
N ARG A 175 -7.93 -26.26 -0.23
CA ARG A 175 -7.69 -24.86 -0.61
C ARG A 175 -8.69 -24.37 -1.64
N SER A 176 -9.06 -23.09 -1.58
CA SER A 176 -9.83 -22.40 -2.62
C SER A 176 -9.36 -20.96 -2.73
N ASN A 177 -9.42 -20.40 -3.93
CA ASN A 177 -9.19 -18.99 -4.17
C ASN A 177 -10.42 -18.33 -4.81
N LYS A 178 -10.63 -17.05 -4.51
CA LYS A 178 -11.74 -16.27 -5.08
C LYS A 178 -11.42 -14.78 -5.04
N ALA A 179 -11.64 -14.10 -6.16
CA ALA A 179 -11.67 -12.65 -6.18
C ALA A 179 -12.96 -12.17 -5.50
N LEU A 180 -12.83 -11.40 -4.42
CA LEU A 180 -13.97 -10.86 -3.66
C LEU A 180 -14.03 -9.36 -3.85
N ALA A 181 -15.14 -8.88 -4.41
CA ALA A 181 -15.50 -7.47 -4.39
C ALA A 181 -15.79 -7.01 -2.95
N PRO A 182 -15.82 -5.69 -2.69
CA PRO A 182 -16.23 -5.16 -1.39
C PRO A 182 -17.55 -5.78 -0.91
N LYS A 183 -17.56 -6.16 0.37
CA LYS A 183 -18.66 -6.80 1.11
C LYS A 183 -19.00 -8.23 0.67
N GLN A 184 -18.21 -8.84 -0.20
CA GLN A 184 -18.36 -10.26 -0.52
C GLN A 184 -17.65 -11.14 0.50
N THR A 185 -18.22 -12.32 0.72
CA THR A 185 -17.69 -13.35 1.61
C THR A 185 -17.35 -14.61 0.81
N HIS A 186 -16.22 -15.23 1.16
CA HIS A 186 -15.83 -16.56 0.69
C HIS A 186 -15.68 -17.50 1.88
N CYS A 187 -16.10 -18.75 1.70
CA CYS A 187 -15.99 -19.79 2.71
C CYS A 187 -15.53 -21.10 2.10
N ILE A 188 -14.68 -21.82 2.82
CA ILE A 188 -14.38 -23.23 2.55
C ILE A 188 -14.77 -24.07 3.77
N ALA A 189 -15.32 -25.26 3.53
CA ALA A 189 -15.53 -26.21 4.62
C ALA A 189 -14.18 -26.74 5.13
N SER A 190 -14.03 -26.80 6.45
CA SER A 190 -12.86 -27.35 7.14
C SER A 190 -13.32 -28.24 8.28
N ALA A 191 -12.81 -29.47 8.32
CA ALA A 191 -13.02 -30.37 9.46
C ALA A 191 -12.10 -30.02 10.64
N ASP A 192 -11.06 -29.23 10.39
CA ASP A 192 -10.08 -28.80 11.38
C ASP A 192 -10.50 -27.47 12.02
N ALA A 193 -10.06 -27.26 13.26
CA ALA A 193 -10.34 -26.04 14.02
C ALA A 193 -9.70 -24.78 13.41
N ASN A 194 -8.62 -24.94 12.65
CA ASN A 194 -7.78 -23.85 12.17
C ASN A 194 -7.50 -23.96 10.66
N GLY A 195 -7.06 -22.84 10.08
CA GLY A 195 -6.47 -22.76 8.74
C GLY A 195 -5.86 -21.40 8.50
N THR A 196 -5.67 -21.05 7.24
CA THR A 196 -5.06 -19.77 6.84
C THR A 196 -5.90 -19.08 5.77
N ILE A 197 -5.84 -17.76 5.77
CA ILE A 197 -6.35 -16.90 4.71
C ILE A 197 -5.17 -16.06 4.21
N GLY A 198 -4.85 -16.21 2.93
CA GLY A 198 -3.99 -15.31 2.18
C GLY A 198 -4.82 -14.28 1.41
N VAL A 199 -4.31 -13.07 1.27
CA VAL A 199 -4.91 -12.00 0.48
C VAL A 199 -3.86 -11.39 -0.44
N PHE A 200 -4.24 -11.20 -1.69
CA PHE A 200 -3.38 -10.73 -2.77
C PHE A 200 -4.14 -9.72 -3.64
N GLU A 201 -3.41 -8.84 -4.32
CA GLU A 201 -4.03 -7.91 -5.27
C GLU A 201 -4.64 -8.65 -6.47
N ASN A 202 -3.98 -9.72 -6.92
CA ASN A 202 -4.37 -10.55 -8.07
C ASN A 202 -3.61 -11.89 -8.04
N GLU A 203 -3.81 -12.73 -9.06
CA GLU A 203 -3.18 -14.06 -9.16
C GLU A 203 -1.66 -14.01 -9.44
N ASP A 204 -1.17 -12.92 -10.03
CA ASP A 204 0.25 -12.72 -10.35
C ASP A 204 1.04 -12.08 -9.20
N ALA A 205 0.33 -11.64 -8.14
CA ALA A 205 0.95 -10.99 -7.00
C ALA A 205 1.81 -12.00 -6.20
N LEU A 206 3.12 -11.75 -6.21
CA LEU A 206 4.10 -12.57 -5.49
C LEU A 206 4.07 -12.34 -3.97
N GLU A 207 3.49 -11.22 -3.55
CA GLU A 207 3.46 -10.76 -2.17
C GLU A 207 2.02 -10.43 -1.77
N GLY A 208 1.69 -10.76 -0.54
CA GLY A 208 0.35 -10.61 0.00
C GLY A 208 0.40 -10.43 1.50
N CYS A 209 -0.74 -10.67 2.13
CA CYS A 209 -0.79 -10.83 3.58
C CYS A 209 -1.45 -12.14 3.95
N SER A 210 -1.05 -12.70 5.08
CA SER A 210 -1.61 -13.93 5.61
C SER A 210 -2.17 -13.75 7.02
N ARG A 211 -3.21 -14.51 7.34
CA ARG A 211 -3.78 -14.57 8.68
C ARG A 211 -4.21 -15.98 9.04
N LEU A 212 -4.00 -16.35 10.30
CA LEU A 212 -4.56 -17.56 10.88
C LEU A 212 -6.07 -17.39 11.04
N ALA A 213 -6.82 -18.36 10.52
CA ALA A 213 -8.27 -18.36 10.54
C ALA A 213 -8.78 -19.51 11.40
N LYS A 214 -9.94 -19.33 12.02
CA LYS A 214 -10.61 -20.38 12.81
C LYS A 214 -11.94 -20.75 12.18
N THR A 215 -12.31 -22.02 12.26
CA THR A 215 -13.63 -22.43 11.81
C THR A 215 -14.73 -21.80 12.68
N GLY A 216 -15.86 -21.45 12.05
CA GLY A 216 -16.97 -20.82 12.77
C GLY A 216 -16.81 -19.33 13.05
N THR A 217 -15.61 -18.77 12.87
CA THR A 217 -15.33 -17.34 13.09
C THR A 217 -14.91 -16.70 11.76
N PRO A 218 -15.74 -15.86 11.14
CA PRO A 218 -15.39 -15.23 9.88
C PRO A 218 -14.33 -14.16 10.10
N GLU A 219 -13.24 -14.21 9.34
CA GLU A 219 -12.27 -13.12 9.29
C GLU A 219 -12.82 -11.96 8.44
N ARG A 220 -12.46 -10.75 8.83
CA ARG A 220 -12.89 -9.51 8.15
C ARG A 220 -11.64 -8.76 7.72
N LEU A 221 -11.37 -8.66 6.43
CA LEU A 221 -10.25 -7.83 5.97
C LEU A 221 -10.73 -6.38 5.83
N VAL A 222 -10.27 -5.50 6.72
CA VAL A 222 -10.67 -4.08 6.74
C VAL A 222 -9.85 -3.26 5.76
N SER A 223 -8.54 -3.51 5.67
CA SER A 223 -7.69 -2.87 4.66
C SER A 223 -6.55 -3.78 4.23
N TYR A 224 -6.24 -3.74 2.93
CA TYR A 224 -5.11 -4.44 2.35
C TYR A 224 -3.90 -3.51 2.24
N THR A 225 -2.75 -4.04 2.60
CA THR A 225 -1.44 -3.45 2.34
C THR A 225 -0.47 -4.59 2.04
N PRO A 226 0.40 -4.47 1.02
CA PRO A 226 1.42 -5.45 0.73
C PRO A 226 2.35 -5.72 1.94
N PHE A 227 3.04 -6.86 1.92
CA PHE A 227 4.00 -7.30 2.95
C PHE A 227 3.39 -7.54 4.35
N ASP A 228 2.35 -8.38 4.45
CA ASP A 228 1.73 -8.82 5.71
C ASP A 228 1.12 -7.71 6.62
N ASN A 229 0.99 -6.47 6.15
CA ASN A 229 0.50 -5.35 6.97
C ASN A 229 -1.03 -5.19 6.99
N CYS A 230 -1.78 -6.19 6.53
CA CYS A 230 -3.23 -6.12 6.44
C CYS A 230 -3.90 -5.81 7.79
N ALA A 231 -4.88 -4.93 7.76
CA ALA A 231 -5.73 -4.66 8.91
C ALA A 231 -6.95 -5.57 8.85
N TRP A 232 -7.21 -6.24 9.96
CA TRP A 232 -8.29 -7.19 10.10
C TRP A 232 -9.24 -6.71 11.20
N GLY A 233 -10.54 -6.90 10.96
CA GLY A 233 -11.57 -6.62 11.94
C GLY A 233 -11.52 -7.62 13.09
N SER A 234 -12.01 -7.17 14.25
CA SER A 234 -12.35 -7.98 15.41
C SER A 234 -13.76 -8.56 15.28
#